data_AF-A0A935GC52-F1
#
_entry.id   AF-A0A935GC52-F1
#
_cell.length_a   1.000
_cell.length_b   1.000
_cell.length_c   1.000
_cell.angle_alpha   90.00
_cell.angle_beta   90.00
_cell.angle_gamma   90.00
#
_symmetry.space_group_name_H-M   'P 1'
#
loop_
_entity.id
_entity.type
_entity.pdbx_description
1 polymer ?
#
loop_
_entity_poly.entity_id
_entity_poly.type
_entity_poly.pdbx_seq_one_letter_code
_entity_poly.pdbx_strand_id
1 'polypeptide(L)'
;MNRFGHIKYSKFIFIIILLICIPLLSQTEAQKKKLEQERANLEKQIKNTEKLLQSTRKNRKNSLAELDLLNAKLRDNQKMRNIITSELAYANTKLSEISKEIPILQQNIQDLSVGLSKIITLMYVYKTQQNRISFVLSANSFNEAFERYQYLKQLANIYKLQIKNYQASLQN
;
A
#
# COMPACT_ATOMS: atom_id res chain seq x y z
N MET A 1 -71.24 99.19 -26.88
CA MET A 1 -71.34 97.71 -26.89
C MET A 1 -69.94 97.09 -26.96
N ASN A 2 -69.72 95.91 -26.36
CA ASN A 2 -68.54 95.04 -26.50
C ASN A 2 -67.33 95.23 -25.55
N ARG A 3 -67.53 95.35 -24.23
CA ARG A 3 -66.42 95.20 -23.23
C ARG A 3 -66.43 93.88 -22.42
N PHE A 4 -67.51 93.09 -22.49
CA PHE A 4 -67.64 91.82 -21.73
C PHE A 4 -67.13 90.57 -22.47
N GLY A 5 -66.77 90.66 -23.75
CA GLY A 5 -66.25 89.53 -24.54
C GLY A 5 -64.80 89.16 -24.19
N HIS A 6 -63.90 90.15 -24.11
CA HIS A 6 -62.46 89.92 -23.90
C HIS A 6 -62.12 89.21 -22.58
N ILE A 7 -62.91 89.43 -21.52
CA ILE A 7 -62.71 88.78 -20.21
C ILE A 7 -63.09 87.28 -20.27
N LYS A 8 -64.10 86.91 -21.06
CA LYS A 8 -64.46 85.50 -21.28
C LYS A 8 -63.41 84.78 -22.11
N TYR A 9 -62.88 85.41 -23.17
CA TYR A 9 -61.81 84.83 -23.98
C TYR A 9 -60.47 84.70 -23.23
N SER A 10 -60.12 85.68 -22.38
CA SER A 10 -58.92 85.61 -21.53
C SER A 10 -58.98 84.45 -20.52
N LYS A 11 -60.14 84.23 -19.87
CA LYS A 11 -60.34 83.08 -18.96
C LYS A 11 -60.31 81.74 -19.72
N PHE A 12 -60.83 81.69 -20.94
CA PHE A 12 -60.82 80.49 -21.78
C PHE A 12 -59.39 80.11 -22.22
N ILE A 13 -58.57 81.10 -22.60
CA ILE A 13 -57.16 80.90 -22.93
C ILE A 13 -56.36 80.39 -21.72
N PHE A 14 -56.64 80.93 -20.53
CA PHE A 14 -55.98 80.48 -19.29
C PHE A 14 -56.31 79.02 -18.95
N ILE A 15 -57.56 78.60 -19.15
CA ILE A 15 -57.99 77.20 -18.96
C ILE A 15 -57.31 76.25 -19.95
N ILE A 16 -57.15 76.66 -21.21
CA ILE A 16 -56.44 75.87 -22.23
C ILE A 16 -54.96 75.72 -21.88
N ILE A 17 -54.30 76.79 -21.44
CA ILE A 17 -52.90 76.74 -20.97
C ILE A 17 -52.76 75.83 -19.75
N LEU A 18 -53.70 75.89 -18.80
CA LEU A 18 -53.71 75.02 -17.63
C LEU A 18 -53.87 73.54 -18.05
N LEU A 19 -54.75 73.25 -19.01
CA LEU A 19 -55.02 71.89 -19.49
C LEU A 19 -53.81 71.27 -20.23
N ILE A 20 -52.99 72.09 -20.88
CA ILE A 20 -51.77 71.66 -21.59
C ILE A 20 -50.59 71.45 -20.62
N CYS A 21 -50.53 72.18 -19.50
CA CYS A 21 -49.43 72.06 -18.52
C CYS A 21 -49.52 70.83 -17.61
N ILE A 22 -50.72 70.31 -17.33
CA ILE A 22 -50.93 69.14 -16.45
C ILE A 22 -50.25 67.85 -16.98
N PRO A 23 -50.35 67.48 -18.27
CA PRO A 23 -49.70 66.25 -18.78
C PRO A 23 -48.16 66.32 -18.80
N LEU A 24 -47.54 67.51 -18.83
CA LEU A 24 -46.09 67.67 -18.81
C LEU A 24 -45.49 67.29 -17.44
N LEU A 25 -46.16 67.62 -16.34
CA LEU A 25 -45.72 67.28 -14.98
C LEU A 25 -45.74 65.76 -14.73
N SER A 26 -46.75 65.05 -15.25
CA SER A 26 -46.90 63.59 -15.08
C SER A 26 -45.86 62.76 -15.84
N GLN A 27 -45.38 63.22 -17.00
CA GLN A 27 -44.30 62.53 -17.73
C GLN A 27 -43.00 62.46 -16.92
N THR A 28 -42.70 63.51 -16.14
CA THR A 28 -41.48 63.61 -15.32
C THR A 28 -41.46 62.60 -14.17
N GLU A 29 -42.59 62.38 -13.49
CA GLU A 29 -42.71 61.36 -12.43
C GLU A 29 -42.62 59.94 -12.99
N ALA A 30 -43.25 59.68 -14.15
CA ALA A 30 -43.20 58.38 -14.80
C ALA A 30 -41.77 58.01 -15.24
N GLN A 31 -41.01 58.97 -15.79
CA GLN A 31 -39.59 58.78 -16.10
C GLN A 31 -38.75 58.53 -14.86
N LYS A 32 -38.96 59.29 -13.78
CA LYS A 32 -38.21 59.11 -12.52
C LYS A 32 -38.44 57.72 -11.92
N LYS A 33 -39.69 57.26 -11.89
CA LYS A 33 -40.05 55.92 -11.40
C LYS A 33 -39.43 54.80 -12.25
N LYS A 34 -39.37 54.99 -13.58
CA LYS A 34 -38.69 54.05 -14.49
C LYS A 34 -37.19 54.00 -14.21
N LEU A 35 -36.54 55.13 -14.01
CA LEU A 35 -35.12 55.22 -13.63
C LEU A 35 -34.83 54.56 -12.27
N GLU A 36 -35.70 54.74 -11.28
CA GLU A 36 -35.57 54.07 -9.98
C GLU A 36 -35.72 52.55 -10.11
N GLN A 37 -36.64 52.08 -10.97
CA GLN A 37 -36.85 50.67 -11.22
C GLN A 37 -35.67 50.03 -11.98
N GLU A 38 -35.13 50.73 -12.98
CA GLU A 38 -33.90 50.34 -13.67
C GLU A 38 -32.71 50.28 -12.72
N ARG A 39 -32.56 51.28 -11.84
CA ARG A 39 -31.53 51.29 -10.79
C ARG A 39 -31.67 50.09 -9.85
N ALA A 40 -32.88 49.82 -9.35
CA ALA A 40 -33.12 48.69 -8.45
C ALA A 40 -32.84 47.33 -9.14
N ASN A 41 -33.17 47.22 -10.42
CA ASN A 41 -32.87 46.03 -11.22
C ASN A 41 -31.36 45.87 -11.44
N LEU A 42 -30.64 46.94 -11.77
CA LEU A 42 -29.18 46.94 -11.88
C LEU A 42 -28.52 46.56 -10.55
N GLU A 43 -28.96 47.11 -9.42
CA GLU A 43 -28.44 46.76 -8.10
C GLU A 43 -28.67 45.27 -7.77
N LYS A 44 -29.82 44.70 -8.16
CA LYS A 44 -30.08 43.25 -8.05
C LYS A 44 -29.13 42.44 -8.94
N GLN A 45 -28.93 42.86 -10.19
CA GLN A 45 -28.02 42.18 -11.11
C GLN A 45 -26.58 42.21 -10.59
N ILE A 46 -26.10 43.36 -10.11
CA ILE A 46 -24.77 43.50 -9.49
C ILE A 46 -24.63 42.53 -8.30
N LYS A 47 -25.60 42.52 -7.37
CA LYS A 47 -25.59 41.58 -6.23
C LYS A 47 -25.59 40.12 -6.66
N ASN A 48 -26.33 39.76 -7.71
CA ASN A 48 -26.34 38.40 -8.23
C ASN A 48 -24.98 38.04 -8.87
N THR A 49 -24.41 38.94 -9.65
CA THR A 49 -23.07 38.77 -10.23
C THR A 49 -22.01 38.60 -9.15
N GLU A 50 -22.03 39.40 -8.08
CA GLU A 50 -21.13 39.29 -6.94
C GLU A 50 -21.21 37.90 -6.28
N LYS A 51 -22.43 37.39 -6.05
CA LYS A 51 -22.67 36.05 -5.51
C LYS A 51 -22.13 34.96 -6.41
N LEU A 52 -22.39 35.05 -7.72
CA LEU A 52 -21.85 34.11 -8.71
C LEU A 52 -20.32 34.13 -8.69
N LEU A 53 -19.70 35.32 -8.65
CA LEU A 53 -18.25 35.48 -8.65
C LEU A 53 -17.61 34.90 -7.37
N GLN A 54 -18.27 35.07 -6.22
CA GLN A 54 -17.86 34.45 -4.96
C GLN A 54 -17.97 32.91 -5.02
N SER A 55 -19.06 32.38 -5.60
CA SER A 55 -19.25 30.94 -5.82
C SER A 55 -18.17 30.36 -6.74
N THR A 56 -17.87 31.03 -7.87
CA THR A 56 -16.81 30.64 -8.80
C THR A 56 -15.44 30.66 -8.12
N ARG A 57 -15.12 31.67 -7.30
CA ARG A 57 -13.88 31.71 -6.51
C ARG A 57 -13.79 30.54 -5.53
N LYS A 58 -14.88 30.21 -4.84
CA LYS A 58 -14.95 29.07 -3.92
C LYS A 58 -14.72 27.75 -4.66
N ASN A 59 -15.39 27.56 -5.81
CA ASN A 59 -15.23 26.36 -6.62
C ASN A 59 -13.79 26.23 -7.14
N ARG A 60 -13.18 27.32 -7.61
CA ARG A 60 -11.76 27.33 -8.01
C ARG A 60 -10.84 26.91 -6.86
N LYS A 61 -11.08 27.42 -5.64
CA LYS A 61 -10.32 27.04 -4.44
C LYS A 61 -10.49 25.55 -4.12
N ASN A 62 -11.71 25.04 -4.21
CA ASN A 62 -11.99 23.62 -4.00
C ASN A 62 -11.28 22.74 -5.03
N SER A 63 -11.33 23.09 -6.32
CA SER A 63 -10.63 22.35 -7.36
C SER A 63 -9.11 22.36 -7.16
N LEU A 64 -8.54 23.46 -6.67
CA LEU A 64 -7.11 23.52 -6.38
C LEU A 64 -6.74 22.64 -5.17
N ALA A 65 -7.56 22.64 -4.12
CA ALA A 65 -7.39 21.74 -2.99
C ALA A 65 -7.54 20.26 -3.38
N GLU A 66 -8.47 19.95 -4.30
CA GLU A 66 -8.63 18.61 -4.85
C GLU A 66 -7.39 18.15 -5.63
N LEU A 67 -6.79 19.04 -6.42
CA LEU A 67 -5.53 18.76 -7.11
C LEU A 67 -4.38 18.50 -6.12
N ASP A 68 -4.28 19.28 -5.04
CA ASP A 68 -3.28 19.06 -4.00
C ASP A 68 -3.45 17.69 -3.30
N LEU A 69 -4.70 17.31 -3.00
CA LEU A 69 -5.02 16.01 -2.43
C LEU A 69 -4.71 14.86 -3.40
N LEU A 70 -4.98 15.04 -4.70
CA LEU A 70 -4.66 14.06 -5.72
C LEU A 70 -3.14 13.87 -5.86
N ASN A 71 -2.37 14.97 -5.80
CA ASN A 71 -0.91 14.92 -5.80
C ASN A 71 -0.37 14.24 -4.54
N ALA A 72 -0.94 14.50 -3.36
CA ALA A 72 -0.60 13.79 -2.14
C ALA A 72 -0.86 12.28 -2.27
N LYS A 73 -2.04 11.90 -2.79
CA LYS A 73 -2.39 10.50 -3.08
C LYS A 73 -1.43 9.85 -4.08
N LEU A 74 -1.01 10.58 -5.12
CA LEU A 74 -0.04 10.08 -6.10
C LEU A 74 1.32 9.80 -5.44
N ARG A 75 1.79 10.71 -4.59
CA ARG A 75 3.04 10.56 -3.83
C ARG A 75 2.98 9.37 -2.87
N ASP A 76 1.86 9.19 -2.18
CA ASP A 76 1.70 8.06 -1.26
C ASP A 76 1.65 6.72 -2.01
N ASN A 77 1.00 6.67 -3.18
CA ASN A 77 1.05 5.52 -4.07
C ASN A 77 2.47 5.23 -4.59
N GLN A 78 3.27 6.26 -4.89
CA GLN A 78 4.67 6.08 -5.28
C GLN A 78 5.49 5.48 -4.14
N LYS A 79 5.32 5.98 -2.90
CA LYS A 79 5.97 5.41 -1.71
C LYS A 79 5.57 3.95 -1.49
N MET A 80 4.27 3.65 -1.58
CA MET A 80 3.75 2.29 -1.44
C MET A 80 4.36 1.35 -2.48
N ARG A 81 4.45 1.77 -3.75
CA ARG A 81 5.13 0.97 -4.79
C ARG A 81 6.58 0.67 -4.43
N ASN A 82 7.33 1.67 -3.94
CA ASN A 82 8.73 1.48 -3.56
C ASN A 82 8.88 0.50 -2.38
N ILE A 83 7.96 0.54 -1.41
CA ILE A 83 7.92 -0.42 -0.30
C ILE A 83 7.69 -1.82 -0.85
N ILE A 84 6.66 -2.02 -1.68
CA ILE A 84 6.35 -3.32 -2.30
C ILE A 84 7.55 -3.85 -3.11
N THR A 85 8.23 -2.99 -3.88
CA THR A 85 9.43 -3.40 -4.63
C THR A 85 10.55 -3.86 -3.69
N SER A 86 10.74 -3.20 -2.56
CA SER A 86 11.74 -3.57 -1.56
C SER A 86 11.38 -4.89 -0.87
N GLU A 87 10.12 -5.09 -0.53
CA GLU A 87 9.60 -6.33 0.03
C GLU A 87 9.77 -7.51 -0.94
N LEU A 88 9.50 -7.29 -2.24
CA LEU A 88 9.75 -8.30 -3.28
C LEU A 88 11.23 -8.66 -3.41
N ALA A 89 12.13 -7.68 -3.36
CA ALA A 89 13.58 -7.93 -3.39
C ALA A 89 14.04 -8.75 -2.17
N TYR A 90 13.53 -8.43 -0.98
CA TYR A 90 13.79 -9.19 0.23
C TYR A 90 13.26 -10.63 0.13
N ALA A 91 12.02 -10.79 -0.31
CA ALA A 91 11.39 -12.11 -0.48
C ALA A 91 12.17 -12.97 -1.49
N ASN A 92 12.61 -12.40 -2.62
CA ASN A 92 13.43 -13.09 -3.61
C ASN A 92 14.79 -13.53 -3.04
N THR A 93 15.40 -12.70 -2.20
CA THR A 93 16.66 -13.05 -1.52
C THR A 93 16.45 -14.25 -0.59
N LYS A 94 15.38 -14.23 0.21
CA LYS A 94 15.02 -15.34 1.09
C LYS A 94 14.66 -16.61 0.33
N LEU A 95 13.94 -16.49 -0.78
CA LEU A 95 13.64 -17.64 -1.63
C LEU A 95 14.91 -18.25 -2.22
N SER A 96 15.88 -17.42 -2.62
CA SER A 96 17.18 -17.89 -3.10
C SER A 96 17.99 -18.61 -2.01
N GLU A 97 18.00 -18.08 -0.79
CA GLU A 97 18.63 -18.75 0.38
C GLU A 97 18.00 -20.13 0.63
N ILE A 98 16.67 -20.18 0.77
CA ILE A 98 15.94 -21.44 1.02
C ILE A 98 16.15 -22.43 -0.12
N SER A 99 16.13 -21.96 -1.37
CA SER A 99 16.34 -22.82 -2.55
C SER A 99 17.74 -23.43 -2.60
N LYS A 100 18.74 -22.80 -1.98
CA LYS A 100 20.08 -23.37 -1.81
C LYS A 100 20.17 -24.32 -0.63
N GLU A 101 19.40 -24.08 0.44
CA GLU A 101 19.36 -24.95 1.63
C GLU A 101 18.66 -26.28 1.37
N ILE A 102 17.59 -26.30 0.56
CA ILE A 102 16.84 -27.52 0.23
C ILE A 102 17.75 -28.66 -0.26
N PRO A 103 18.58 -28.51 -1.31
CA PRO A 103 19.42 -29.59 -1.81
C PRO A 103 20.48 -30.01 -0.80
N ILE A 104 20.99 -29.08 0.02
CA ILE A 104 21.95 -29.39 1.10
C ILE A 104 21.30 -30.30 2.14
N LEU A 105 20.09 -29.94 2.61
CA LEU A 105 19.35 -30.74 3.56
C LEU A 105 18.96 -32.11 2.99
N GLN A 106 18.57 -32.17 1.72
CA GLN A 106 18.29 -33.43 1.02
C GLN A 106 19.53 -34.33 0.95
N GLN A 107 20.69 -33.76 0.62
CA GLN A 107 21.95 -34.50 0.59
C GLN A 107 22.32 -35.00 2.00
N ASN A 108 22.20 -34.15 3.02
CA ASN A 108 22.48 -34.53 4.41
C ASN A 108 21.59 -35.69 4.88
N ILE A 109 20.30 -35.68 4.52
CA ILE A 109 19.38 -36.79 4.82
C ILE A 109 19.83 -38.08 4.10
N GLN A 110 20.24 -37.98 2.84
CA GLN A 110 20.73 -39.12 2.08
C GLN A 110 22.00 -39.71 2.70
N ASP A 111 22.97 -38.86 3.05
CA ASP A 111 24.23 -39.27 3.68
C ASP A 111 24.00 -39.90 5.05
N LEU A 112 23.06 -39.36 5.83
CA LEU A 112 22.64 -39.94 7.11
C LEU A 112 21.95 -41.31 6.91
N SER A 113 21.16 -41.48 5.86
CA SER A 113 20.53 -42.77 5.57
C SER A 113 21.56 -43.84 5.19
N VAL A 114 22.52 -43.48 4.35
CA VAL A 114 23.60 -44.38 3.89
C VAL A 114 24.53 -44.74 5.04
N GLY A 115 24.97 -43.75 5.83
CA GLY A 115 25.85 -43.98 6.98
C GLY A 115 25.21 -44.85 8.05
N LEU A 116 23.92 -44.62 8.36
CA LEU A 116 23.18 -45.45 9.30
C LEU A 116 23.04 -46.90 8.81
N SER A 117 22.71 -47.09 7.54
CA SER A 117 22.61 -48.42 6.93
C SER A 117 23.93 -49.17 7.04
N LYS A 118 25.06 -48.50 6.75
CA LYS A 118 26.41 -49.08 6.89
C LYS A 118 26.70 -49.50 8.34
N ILE A 119 26.38 -48.66 9.32
CA ILE A 119 26.57 -48.98 10.74
C ILE A 119 25.71 -50.18 11.15
N ILE A 120 24.44 -50.24 10.73
CA ILE A 120 23.54 -51.36 11.03
C ILE A 120 24.06 -52.66 10.42
N THR A 121 24.48 -52.66 9.15
CA THR A 121 25.04 -53.85 8.50
C THR A 121 26.31 -54.33 9.21
N LEU A 122 27.21 -53.42 9.58
CA LEU A 122 28.42 -53.75 10.34
C LEU A 122 28.08 -54.37 11.71
N MET A 123 27.13 -53.79 12.45
CA MET A 123 26.68 -54.35 13.73
C MET A 123 26.03 -55.73 13.57
N TYR A 124 25.26 -55.94 12.49
CA TYR A 124 24.63 -57.22 12.20
C TYR A 124 25.68 -58.31 11.89
N VAL A 125 26.59 -58.05 10.95
CA VAL A 125 27.70 -58.98 10.61
C VAL A 125 28.55 -59.27 11.84
N TYR A 126 28.79 -58.26 12.66
CA TYR A 126 29.51 -58.40 13.91
C TYR A 126 28.79 -59.30 14.92
N LYS A 127 27.45 -59.22 15.00
CA LYS A 127 26.62 -60.05 15.90
C LYS A 127 26.48 -61.49 15.39
N THR A 128 26.47 -61.71 14.07
CA THR A 128 26.33 -63.04 13.47
C THR A 128 27.63 -63.82 13.43
N GLN A 129 28.79 -63.15 13.42
CA GLN A 129 30.09 -63.77 13.71
C GLN A 129 30.07 -64.28 15.16
N GLN A 130 30.11 -65.61 15.31
CA GLN A 130 30.00 -66.43 16.52
C GLN A 130 30.45 -65.79 17.84
N ASN A 131 29.70 -66.10 18.91
CA ASN A 131 29.89 -65.65 20.30
C ASN A 131 31.36 -65.36 20.63
N ARG A 132 31.73 -64.08 20.81
CA ARG A 132 33.12 -63.60 21.01
C ARG A 132 33.90 -64.43 22.04
N ILE A 133 33.18 -64.92 23.05
CA ILE A 133 33.70 -65.81 24.09
C ILE A 133 34.15 -67.14 23.48
N SER A 134 33.33 -67.78 22.64
CA SER A 134 33.68 -69.00 21.89
C SER A 134 34.89 -68.80 20.97
N PHE A 135 35.00 -67.63 20.30
CA PHE A 135 36.16 -67.32 19.46
C PHE A 135 37.48 -67.29 20.25
N VAL A 136 37.46 -66.69 21.45
CA VAL A 136 38.64 -66.66 22.33
C VAL A 136 38.89 -68.03 22.97
N LEU A 137 37.84 -68.75 23.37
CA LEU A 137 37.93 -70.06 24.04
C LEU A 137 38.29 -71.24 23.12
N SER A 138 38.13 -71.10 21.81
CA SER A 138 38.53 -72.10 20.80
C SER A 138 40.01 -71.98 20.37
N ALA A 139 40.82 -71.22 21.12
CA ALA A 139 42.25 -71.11 20.87
C ALA A 139 43.00 -72.37 21.33
N ASN A 140 44.04 -72.77 20.60
CA ASN A 140 44.85 -73.96 20.93
C ASN A 140 45.87 -73.70 22.04
N SER A 141 46.10 -72.43 22.40
CA SER A 141 47.04 -72.01 23.45
C SER A 141 46.62 -70.68 24.09
N PHE A 142 47.15 -70.42 25.29
CA PHE A 142 46.93 -69.14 25.99
C PHE A 142 47.42 -67.93 25.17
N ASN A 143 48.57 -68.07 24.50
CA ASN A 143 49.12 -67.02 23.65
C ASN A 143 48.18 -66.70 22.48
N GLU A 144 47.63 -67.74 21.82
CA GLU A 144 46.66 -67.57 20.75
C GLU A 144 45.34 -66.94 21.26
N ALA A 145 44.87 -67.32 22.46
CA ALA A 145 43.70 -66.71 23.09
C ALA A 145 43.92 -65.20 23.36
N PHE A 146 45.13 -64.83 23.82
CA PHE A 146 45.50 -63.44 24.09
C PHE A 146 45.54 -62.59 22.82
N GLU A 147 46.15 -63.12 21.73
CA GLU A 147 46.15 -62.45 20.42
C GLU A 147 44.73 -62.25 19.87
N ARG A 148 43.88 -63.28 19.96
CA ARG A 148 42.46 -63.19 19.57
C ARG A 148 41.68 -62.16 20.40
N TYR A 149 41.96 -62.04 21.69
CA TYR A 149 41.38 -61.02 22.56
C TYR A 149 41.83 -59.60 22.15
N GLN A 150 43.12 -59.40 21.89
CA GLN A 150 43.67 -58.11 21.47
C GLN A 150 43.11 -57.68 20.11
N TYR A 151 42.94 -58.62 19.17
CA TYR A 151 42.26 -58.38 17.89
C TYR A 151 40.81 -57.89 18.09
N LEU A 152 40.02 -58.58 18.92
CA LEU A 152 38.64 -58.17 19.21
C LEU A 152 38.57 -56.78 19.86
N LYS A 153 39.54 -56.44 20.73
CA LYS A 153 39.65 -55.13 21.37
C LYS A 153 39.96 -54.02 20.37
N GLN A 154 40.90 -54.25 19.45
CA GLN A 154 41.22 -53.29 18.38
C GLN A 154 40.01 -53.08 17.46
N LEU A 155 39.33 -54.16 17.08
CA LEU A 155 38.14 -54.10 16.25
C LEU A 155 37.00 -53.29 16.91
N ALA A 156 36.76 -53.49 18.21
CA ALA A 156 35.80 -52.70 18.97
C ALA A 156 36.14 -51.20 18.99
N ASN A 157 37.43 -50.86 19.10
CA ASN A 157 37.89 -49.47 19.04
C ASN A 157 37.68 -48.84 17.65
N ILE A 158 37.95 -49.57 16.57
CA ILE A 158 37.72 -49.10 15.19
C ILE A 158 36.24 -48.77 14.99
N TYR A 159 35.32 -49.63 15.44
CA TYR A 159 33.88 -49.36 15.32
C TYR A 159 33.42 -48.17 16.17
N LYS A 160 33.96 -48.04 17.39
CA LYS A 160 33.69 -46.88 18.25
C LYS A 160 34.14 -45.57 17.58
N LEU A 161 35.30 -45.59 16.93
CA LEU A 161 35.81 -44.43 16.17
C LEU A 161 34.95 -44.15 14.95
N GLN A 162 34.50 -45.16 14.20
CA GLN A 162 33.61 -44.97 13.05
C GLN A 162 32.28 -44.33 13.46
N ILE A 163 31.67 -44.77 14.56
CA ILE A 163 30.44 -44.17 15.10
C ILE A 163 30.70 -42.73 15.55
N LYS A 164 31.81 -42.48 16.24
CA LYS A 164 32.17 -41.13 16.69
C LYS A 164 32.42 -40.17 15.53
N ASN A 165 33.12 -40.62 14.49
CA ASN A 165 33.38 -39.82 13.29
C ASN A 165 32.08 -39.53 12.54
N TYR A 166 31.17 -40.51 12.47
CA TYR A 166 29.86 -40.34 11.89
C TYR A 166 28.98 -39.35 12.70
N GLN A 167 29.04 -39.39 14.03
CA GLN A 167 28.38 -38.39 14.88
C GLN A 167 28.96 -36.99 14.70
N ALA A 168 30.28 -36.87 14.52
CA ALA A 168 30.94 -35.60 14.26
C ALA A 168 30.59 -35.02 12.88
N SER A 169 30.39 -35.87 11.85
CA SER A 169 29.92 -35.42 10.54
C SER A 169 28.47 -34.93 10.52
N LEU A 170 27.71 -35.11 11.61
CA LEU A 170 26.35 -34.58 11.76
C LEU A 170 26.28 -33.22 12.46
N GLN A 171 27.41 -32.75 13.01
CA GLN A 171 27.49 -31.49 13.76
C GLN A 171 28.13 -30.34 12.97
N ASN A 172 28.68 -30.65 11.79
CA ASN A 172 29.23 -29.68 10.83
C ASN A 172 28.30 -29.57 9.63
#